data_AF-A0A2V9VE79-F1
#
_entry.id   AF-A0A2V9VE79-F1
#
_cell.length_a   1.000
_cell.length_b   1.000
_cell.length_c   1.000
_cell.angle_alpha   90.00
_cell.angle_beta   90.00
_cell.angle_gamma   90.00
#
_symmetry.space_group_name_H-M   'P 1'
#
loop_
_entity.id
_entity.type
_entity.pdbx_description
1 polymer ?
#
loop_
_entity_poly.entity_id
_entity_poly.type
_entity_poly.pdbx_seq_one_letter_code
_entity_poly.pdbx_strand_id
1 'polypeptide(L)'
;SFGYAIKFPSASQKNGLGTGRVDHSFTFLASKDIAGLHFDFNVTHFLIGRENLNGFDRNYQLNLAFSHPLHGRLQFTGEFYGDTQLERTTPAFISSLWALTYTVTPRLVVDGGFEAGLTSGGPHRHVFVGATYSIGELYPGWQKRRGIHH
;
A
#
# COMPACT_ATOMS: atom_id res chain seq x y z
N SER A 1 -0.70 -8.55 -11.76
CA SER A 1 0.72 -8.89 -11.86
C SER A 1 1.13 -9.74 -10.66
N PHE A 2 2.35 -10.26 -10.66
CA PHE A 2 2.91 -11.03 -9.56
C PHE A 2 4.33 -10.55 -9.26
N GLY A 3 4.69 -10.54 -7.99
CA GLY A 3 6.01 -10.13 -7.50
C GLY A 3 6.54 -11.10 -6.45
N TYR A 4 7.86 -11.24 -6.43
CA TYR A 4 8.60 -11.93 -5.39
C TYR A 4 9.68 -10.99 -4.87
N ALA A 5 9.83 -10.92 -3.55
CA ALA A 5 10.92 -10.20 -2.91
C ALA A 5 11.55 -11.04 -1.80
N ILE A 6 12.82 -10.74 -1.54
CA ILE A 6 13.64 -11.37 -0.51
C ILE A 6 14.28 -10.28 0.36
N LYS A 7 14.16 -10.40 1.68
CA LYS A 7 14.86 -9.55 2.63
C LYS A 7 16.11 -10.27 3.11
N PHE A 8 17.28 -9.70 2.85
CA PHE A 8 18.53 -10.21 3.40
C PHE A 8 18.76 -9.71 4.83
N PRO A 9 19.32 -10.54 5.73
CA PRO A 9 19.58 -10.17 7.12
C PRO A 9 20.85 -9.30 7.24
N SER A 10 20.81 -8.07 6.73
CA SER A 10 21.93 -7.12 6.82
C SER A 10 21.93 -6.26 8.09
N ALA A 11 20.80 -6.23 8.81
CA ALA A 11 20.66 -5.47 10.05
C ALA A 11 21.28 -6.19 11.26
N SER A 12 21.77 -5.42 12.25
CA SER A 12 22.41 -5.96 13.46
C SER A 12 21.40 -6.70 14.34
N GLN A 13 21.59 -8.02 14.49
CA GLN A 13 20.80 -8.83 15.41
C GLN A 13 21.09 -8.49 16.88
N LYS A 14 22.37 -8.23 17.22
CA LYS A 14 22.79 -7.88 18.58
C LYS A 14 22.05 -6.65 19.14
N ASN A 15 21.67 -5.73 18.26
CA ASN A 15 20.97 -4.50 18.62
C ASN A 15 19.43 -4.61 18.47
N GLY A 16 18.91 -5.80 18.19
CA GLY A 16 17.46 -6.03 17.98
C GLY A 16 16.89 -5.41 16.71
N LEU A 17 17.75 -5.04 15.74
CA LEU A 17 17.33 -4.38 14.49
C LEU A 17 16.92 -5.38 13.40
N GLY A 18 17.10 -6.68 13.65
CA GLY A 18 16.70 -7.74 12.73
C GLY A 18 16.86 -9.12 13.36
N THR A 19 16.20 -10.11 12.75
CA THR A 19 16.17 -11.49 13.25
C THR A 19 17.40 -12.32 12.87
N GLY A 20 18.31 -11.76 12.05
CA GLY A 20 19.41 -12.53 11.45
C GLY A 20 18.96 -13.54 10.40
N ARG A 21 17.67 -13.53 9.99
CA ARG A 21 17.08 -14.48 9.06
C ARG A 21 16.59 -13.79 7.78
N VAL A 22 16.55 -14.60 6.72
CA VAL A 22 15.94 -14.22 5.43
C VAL A 22 14.42 -14.27 5.56
N ASP A 23 13.75 -13.30 4.95
CA ASP A 23 12.30 -13.33 4.76
C ASP A 23 11.97 -13.37 3.26
N HIS A 24 10.85 -14.00 2.92
CA HIS A 24 10.31 -14.05 1.57
C HIS A 24 8.92 -13.44 1.53
N SER A 25 8.60 -12.74 0.44
CA SER A 25 7.26 -12.24 0.18
C SER A 25 6.83 -12.54 -1.25
N PHE A 26 5.60 -13.02 -1.41
CA PHE A 26 4.96 -13.28 -2.69
C PHE A 26 3.73 -12.40 -2.80
N THR A 27 3.71 -11.47 -3.75
CA THR A 27 2.64 -10.48 -3.90
C THR A 27 1.90 -10.71 -5.20
N PHE A 28 0.58 -10.79 -5.10
CA PHE A 28 -0.32 -10.71 -6.24
C PHE A 28 -1.01 -9.36 -6.24
N LEU A 29 -1.09 -8.74 -7.42
CA LEU A 29 -1.75 -7.45 -7.64
C LEU A 29 -2.76 -7.59 -8.77
N ALA A 30 -3.93 -6.99 -8.61
CA ALA A 30 -4.93 -6.90 -9.65
C ALA A 30 -5.60 -5.53 -9.61
N SER A 31 -5.68 -4.88 -10.78
CA SER A 31 -6.34 -3.59 -10.90
C SER A 31 -7.38 -3.63 -12.00
N LYS A 32 -8.51 -2.93 -11.82
CA LYS A 32 -9.58 -2.88 -12.82
C LYS A 32 -10.46 -1.66 -12.66
N ASP A 33 -10.82 -1.05 -13.78
CA ASP A 33 -11.87 -0.04 -13.84
C ASP A 33 -13.26 -0.69 -13.95
N ILE A 34 -14.17 -0.33 -13.05
CA ILE A 34 -15.55 -0.82 -13.01
C ILE A 34 -16.48 0.35 -12.71
N ALA A 35 -17.42 0.65 -13.60
CA ALA A 35 -18.43 1.70 -13.42
C ALA A 35 -17.85 3.08 -13.01
N GLY A 36 -16.68 3.44 -13.56
CA GLY A 36 -15.99 4.71 -13.27
C GLY A 36 -15.14 4.72 -12.00
N LEU A 37 -15.15 3.64 -11.21
CA LEU A 37 -14.22 3.42 -10.10
C LEU A 37 -13.00 2.66 -10.59
N HIS A 38 -11.81 3.12 -10.22
CA HIS A 38 -10.59 2.35 -10.33
C HIS A 38 -10.42 1.52 -9.07
N PHE A 39 -10.24 0.20 -9.20
CA PHE A 39 -9.95 -0.69 -8.08
C PHE A 39 -8.54 -1.23 -8.17
N ASP A 40 -7.87 -1.30 -7.02
CA ASP A 40 -6.58 -1.96 -6.82
C ASP A 40 -6.70 -2.97 -5.69
N PHE A 41 -6.34 -4.21 -5.97
CA PHE A 41 -6.30 -5.29 -4.99
C PHE A 41 -4.91 -5.89 -4.91
N ASN A 42 -4.36 -5.92 -3.71
CA ASN A 42 -3.06 -6.52 -3.42
C ASN A 42 -3.20 -7.55 -2.31
N VAL A 43 -2.58 -8.71 -2.51
CA VAL A 43 -2.39 -9.72 -1.45
C VAL A 43 -0.94 -10.15 -1.42
N THR A 44 -0.34 -10.16 -0.23
CA THR A 44 1.03 -10.61 -0.03
C THR A 44 1.06 -11.76 0.96
N HIS A 45 1.70 -12.87 0.59
CA HIS A 45 2.05 -13.94 1.51
C HIS A 45 3.50 -13.79 1.96
N PHE A 46 3.71 -13.77 3.27
CA PHE A 46 5.03 -13.67 3.89
C PHE A 46 5.47 -14.99 4.49
N LEU A 47 6.75 -15.32 4.30
CA LEU A 47 7.49 -16.31 5.06
C LEU A 47 8.58 -15.56 5.84
N ILE A 48 8.37 -15.39 7.14
CA ILE A 48 9.26 -14.64 8.03
C ILE A 48 10.17 -15.61 8.76
N GLY A 49 11.49 -15.42 8.64
CA GLY A 49 12.46 -16.32 9.23
C GLY A 49 12.45 -16.23 10.76
N ARG A 50 12.25 -17.36 11.44
CA ARG A 50 12.16 -17.40 12.91
C ARG A 50 13.50 -17.18 13.59
N GLU A 51 13.50 -16.30 14.59
CA GLU A 51 14.66 -16.12 15.47
C GLU A 51 14.75 -17.32 16.43
N ASN A 52 15.95 -17.91 16.57
CA ASN A 52 16.24 -19.04 17.46
C ASN A 52 15.48 -20.35 17.19
N LEU A 53 14.69 -20.44 16.11
CA LEU A 53 13.99 -21.64 15.67
C LEU A 53 14.25 -21.91 14.17
N ASN A 54 14.08 -23.17 13.75
CA ASN A 54 14.13 -23.53 12.33
C ASN A 54 12.81 -23.18 11.63
N GLY A 55 12.87 -22.84 10.34
CA GLY A 55 11.69 -22.57 9.51
C GLY A 55 11.20 -21.12 9.52
N PHE A 56 9.93 -20.93 9.14
CA PHE A 56 9.31 -19.64 8.90
C PHE A 56 7.94 -19.53 9.60
N ASP A 57 7.65 -18.35 10.12
CA ASP A 57 6.28 -17.93 10.42
C ASP A 57 5.61 -17.38 9.16
N ARG A 58 4.29 -17.39 9.16
CA ARG A 58 3.48 -17.06 8.00
C ARG A 58 2.51 -15.94 8.33
N ASN A 59 2.41 -14.98 7.42
CA ASN A 59 1.40 -13.92 7.48
C ASN A 59 0.88 -13.62 6.08
N TYR A 60 -0.33 -13.08 6.00
CA TYR A 60 -0.92 -12.50 4.81
C TYR A 60 -1.23 -11.03 5.07
N GLN A 61 -0.89 -10.19 4.10
CA GLN A 61 -1.34 -8.81 4.02
C GLN A 61 -2.36 -8.70 2.88
N LEU A 62 -3.46 -8.00 3.14
CA LEU A 62 -4.51 -7.70 2.18
C LEU A 62 -4.68 -6.20 2.07
N ASN A 63 -4.90 -5.72 0.86
CA ASN A 63 -5.21 -4.33 0.56
C ASN A 63 -6.20 -4.28 -0.60
N LEU A 64 -7.31 -3.57 -0.41
CA LEU A 64 -8.28 -3.24 -1.42
C LEU A 64 -8.48 -1.73 -1.40
N ALA A 65 -7.96 -1.05 -2.42
CA ALA A 65 -8.16 0.37 -2.65
C ALA A 65 -9.12 0.58 -3.82
N PHE A 66 -9.85 1.69 -3.76
CA PHE A 66 -10.63 2.18 -4.88
C PHE A 66 -10.59 3.69 -4.94
N SER A 67 -10.67 4.24 -6.15
CA SER A 67 -10.71 5.68 -6.36
C SER A 67 -11.70 6.07 -7.44
N HIS A 68 -12.24 7.28 -7.31
CA HIS A 68 -13.18 7.85 -8.26
C HIS A 68 -12.91 9.35 -8.45
N PRO A 69 -12.76 9.82 -9.71
CA PRO A 69 -12.79 11.25 -9.97
C PRO A 69 -14.18 11.80 -9.63
N LEU A 70 -14.25 12.85 -8.80
CA LEU A 70 -15.52 13.45 -8.41
C LEU A 70 -15.92 14.56 -9.38
N HIS A 71 -15.16 15.66 -9.37
CA HIS A 71 -15.41 16.79 -10.25
C HIS A 71 -14.13 17.60 -10.49
N GLY A 72 -13.91 17.99 -11.74
CA GLY A 72 -12.74 18.75 -12.13
C GLY A 72 -11.45 18.05 -11.76
N ARG A 73 -10.73 18.59 -10.77
CA ARG A 73 -9.43 18.11 -10.30
C ARG A 73 -9.49 17.38 -8.96
N LEU A 74 -10.70 17.12 -8.45
CA LEU A 74 -10.94 16.45 -7.17
C LEU A 74 -11.20 14.95 -7.39
N GLN A 75 -10.54 14.13 -6.59
CA GLN A 75 -10.68 12.67 -6.56
C GLN A 75 -10.94 12.21 -5.13
N PHE A 76 -11.70 11.13 -5.01
CA PHE A 76 -11.91 10.40 -3.77
C PHE A 76 -11.18 9.06 -3.80
N THR A 77 -10.62 8.64 -2.67
CA THR A 77 -9.99 7.34 -2.48
C THR A 77 -10.48 6.71 -1.18
N GLY A 78 -10.81 5.42 -1.25
CA GLY A 78 -11.08 4.58 -0.10
C GLY A 78 -10.19 3.34 -0.13
N GLU A 79 -9.77 2.87 1.04
CA GLU A 79 -8.91 1.70 1.17
C GLU A 79 -9.31 0.87 2.37
N PHE A 80 -9.28 -0.45 2.21
CA PHE A 80 -9.32 -1.42 3.29
C PHE A 80 -8.06 -2.24 3.25
N TYR A 81 -7.34 -2.30 4.36
CA TYR A 81 -6.11 -3.08 4.42
C TYR A 81 -5.96 -3.75 5.78
N GLY A 82 -5.13 -4.78 5.84
CA GLY A 82 -4.95 -5.52 7.07
C GLY A 82 -3.98 -6.69 6.94
N ASP A 83 -3.52 -7.16 8.10
CA ASP A 83 -2.62 -8.29 8.22
C ASP A 83 -3.25 -9.40 9.06
N THR A 84 -2.92 -10.64 8.73
CA THR A 84 -3.21 -11.78 9.60
C THR A 84 -2.25 -11.82 10.80
N GLN A 85 -2.54 -12.69 11.76
CA GLN A 85 -1.70 -12.84 12.94
C GLN A 85 -0.39 -13.53 12.56
N LEU A 86 0.75 -12.83 12.73
CA LEU A 86 2.08 -13.42 12.53
C LEU A 86 2.53 -14.25 13.74
N GLU A 87 2.24 -13.79 14.96
CA GLU A 87 2.66 -14.41 16.24
C GLU A 87 1.54 -14.20 17.28
N ARG A 88 1.46 -15.04 18.33
CA ARG A 88 0.40 -14.93 19.35
C ARG A 88 0.27 -13.54 20.00
N THR A 89 1.36 -12.76 19.99
CA THR A 89 1.42 -11.42 20.59
C THR A 89 0.97 -10.30 19.65
N THR A 90 0.92 -10.52 18.34
CA THR A 90 0.53 -9.51 17.35
C THR A 90 -0.82 -9.90 16.76
N PRO A 91 -1.94 -9.28 17.19
CA PRO A 91 -3.25 -9.64 16.69
C PRO A 91 -3.40 -9.27 15.20
N ALA A 92 -4.18 -10.07 14.48
CA ALA A 92 -4.62 -9.71 13.14
C ALA A 92 -5.39 -8.39 13.18
N PHE A 93 -5.27 -7.59 12.13
CA PHE A 93 -5.98 -6.34 12.04
C PHE A 93 -6.58 -6.04 10.68
N ILE A 94 -7.60 -5.18 10.69
CA ILE A 94 -8.15 -4.56 9.50
C ILE A 94 -8.34 -3.08 9.83
N SER A 95 -8.04 -2.24 8.86
CA SER A 95 -8.14 -0.79 8.89
C SER A 95 -8.81 -0.28 7.64
N SER A 96 -9.28 0.96 7.70
CA SER A 96 -9.74 1.68 6.51
C SER A 96 -9.19 3.09 6.46
N LEU A 97 -8.91 3.57 5.26
CA LEU A 97 -8.50 4.93 4.96
C LEU A 97 -9.46 5.56 3.97
N TRP A 98 -9.73 6.85 4.17
CA TRP A 98 -10.62 7.65 3.34
C TRP A 98 -9.99 9.00 3.09
N ALA A 99 -9.82 9.37 1.82
CA ALA A 99 -9.11 10.57 1.44
C ALA A 99 -9.76 11.32 0.28
N LEU A 100 -9.56 12.63 0.28
CA LEU A 100 -9.79 13.49 -0.86
C LEU A 100 -8.44 13.98 -1.37
N THR A 101 -8.29 13.97 -2.69
CA THR A 101 -7.09 14.39 -3.37
C THR A 101 -7.44 15.46 -4.39
N TYR A 102 -6.74 16.59 -4.37
CA TYR A 102 -6.95 17.71 -5.27
C TYR A 102 -5.67 18.07 -6.04
N THR A 103 -5.75 18.00 -7.36
CA THR A 103 -4.64 18.39 -8.24
C THR A 103 -4.62 19.91 -8.40
N VAL A 104 -3.72 20.59 -7.69
CA VAL A 104 -3.53 22.05 -7.79
C VAL A 104 -2.92 22.41 -9.13
N THR A 105 -1.85 21.70 -9.53
CA THR A 105 -1.21 21.78 -10.84
C THR A 105 -0.81 20.37 -11.30
N PRO A 106 -0.46 20.14 -12.57
CA PRO A 106 0.04 18.83 -13.00
C PRO A 106 1.25 18.31 -12.21
N ARG A 107 1.94 19.17 -11.47
CA ARG A 107 3.08 18.82 -10.61
C ARG A 107 2.78 18.89 -9.12
N LEU A 108 1.66 19.45 -8.69
CA LEU A 108 1.33 19.65 -7.28
C LEU A 108 -0.04 19.06 -6.99
N VAL A 109 -0.05 18.08 -6.11
CA VAL A 109 -1.24 17.44 -5.59
C VAL A 109 -1.27 17.66 -4.08
N VAL A 110 -2.44 17.99 -3.55
CA VAL A 110 -2.68 18.02 -2.10
C VAL A 110 -3.71 16.98 -1.75
N ASP A 111 -3.58 16.38 -0.59
CA ASP A 111 -4.47 15.34 -0.11
C ASP A 111 -4.75 15.50 1.38
N GLY A 112 -5.88 14.98 1.81
CA GLY A 112 -6.25 14.95 3.21
C GLY A 112 -7.30 13.91 3.44
N GLY A 113 -7.27 13.32 4.63
CA GLY A 113 -8.10 12.18 4.92
C GLY A 113 -8.03 11.76 6.37
N PHE A 114 -8.69 10.64 6.63
CA PHE A 114 -8.64 10.00 7.92
C PHE A 114 -8.48 8.49 7.75
N GLU A 115 -7.92 7.88 8.77
CA GLU A 115 -7.76 6.45 8.88
C GLU A 115 -8.32 5.97 10.20
N ALA A 116 -8.91 4.78 10.20
CA ALA A 116 -9.43 4.14 11.39
C ALA A 116 -9.22 2.63 11.34
N GLY A 117 -8.61 2.09 12.41
CA GLY A 117 -8.67 0.66 12.69
C GLY A 117 -10.11 0.18 12.87
N LEU A 118 -10.46 -0.90 12.18
CA LEU A 118 -11.74 -1.59 12.29
C LEU A 118 -11.70 -2.72 13.34
N THR A 119 -10.50 -3.18 13.72
CA THR A 119 -10.29 -4.15 14.79
C THR A 119 -9.36 -3.59 15.88
N SER A 120 -9.30 -4.25 17.04
CA SER A 120 -8.44 -3.85 18.17
C SER A 120 -6.94 -3.89 17.86
N GLY A 121 -6.53 -4.59 16.81
CA GLY A 121 -5.13 -4.63 16.34
C GLY A 121 -4.76 -3.52 15.37
N GLY A 122 -5.75 -2.75 14.89
CA GLY A 122 -5.51 -1.68 13.91
C GLY A 122 -4.95 -0.41 14.55
N PRO A 123 -4.42 0.51 13.73
CA PRO A 123 -3.97 1.81 14.18
C PRO A 123 -5.13 2.62 14.77
N HIS A 124 -4.78 3.47 15.73
CA HIS A 124 -5.71 4.42 16.29
C HIS A 124 -6.15 5.43 15.22
N ARG A 125 -7.35 5.98 15.40
CA ARG A 125 -7.92 6.95 14.46
C ARG A 125 -6.97 8.14 14.30
N HIS A 126 -6.61 8.45 13.07
CA HIS A 126 -5.78 9.61 12.78
C HIS A 126 -6.29 10.35 11.55
N VAL A 127 -5.96 11.63 11.50
CA VAL A 127 -6.27 12.54 10.40
C VAL A 127 -4.94 12.99 9.82
N PHE A 128 -4.87 13.12 8.50
CA PHE A 128 -3.67 13.57 7.82
C PHE A 128 -3.99 14.63 6.77
N VAL A 129 -2.95 15.39 6.44
CA VAL A 129 -2.90 16.30 5.31
C VAL A 129 -1.52 16.22 4.69
N GLY A 130 -1.48 16.16 3.36
CA GLY A 130 -0.29 15.92 2.58
C GLY A 130 -0.21 16.81 1.34
N ALA A 131 1.01 16.94 0.81
CA ALA A 131 1.26 17.55 -0.48
C ALA A 131 2.39 16.80 -1.18
N THR A 132 2.17 16.47 -2.45
CA THR A 132 3.15 15.82 -3.31
C THR A 132 3.52 16.74 -4.46
N TYR A 133 4.82 16.99 -4.64
CA TYR A 133 5.35 17.78 -5.75
C TYR A 133 6.26 16.95 -6.66
N SER A 134 5.90 16.82 -7.93
CA SER A 134 6.67 16.11 -8.94
C SER A 134 7.80 16.99 -9.50
N ILE A 135 9.04 16.66 -9.14
CA ILE A 135 10.24 17.42 -9.53
C ILE A 135 10.82 17.05 -10.91
N GLY A 136 10.32 15.98 -11.55
CA GLY A 136 10.82 15.54 -12.86
C GLY A 136 9.80 14.72 -13.64
N GLU A 137 9.86 14.82 -14.97
CA GLU A 137 9.04 14.06 -15.90
C GLU A 137 9.89 12.93 -16.50
N LEU A 138 9.73 11.71 -15.97
CA LEU A 138 10.55 10.55 -16.37
C LEU A 138 10.14 9.95 -17.73
N TYR A 139 9.01 10.38 -18.32
CA TYR A 139 8.53 9.91 -19.63
C TYR A 139 7.89 11.02 -20.48
N PRO A 140 8.69 11.87 -21.17
CA PRO A 140 8.16 12.94 -22.04
C PRO A 140 7.36 12.43 -23.26
N GLY A 141 7.45 11.14 -23.59
CA GLY A 141 6.98 10.58 -24.86
C GLY A 141 5.58 9.94 -24.86
N TRP A 142 4.99 9.64 -23.70
CA TRP A 142 3.79 8.79 -23.64
C TRP A 142 2.47 9.56 -23.89
N GLN A 143 2.40 10.84 -23.51
CA GLN A 143 1.21 11.68 -23.76
C GLN A 143 1.02 12.08 -25.23
N LYS A 144 2.07 12.07 -26.07
CA LYS A 144 1.95 12.47 -27.49
C LYS A 144 1.14 11.50 -28.36
N ARG A 145 0.90 10.25 -27.92
CA ARG A 145 0.26 9.22 -28.75
C ARG A 145 -1.26 9.09 -28.59
N ARG A 146 -1.89 9.78 -27.64
CA ARG A 146 -3.36 9.78 -27.47
C ARG A 146 -4.08 10.98 -28.09
N GLY A 147 -3.34 11.89 -28.74
CA GLY A 147 -3.89 13.11 -29.36
C GLY A 147 -4.05 13.08 -30.88
N ILE A 148 -3.89 11.93 -31.53
CA ILE A 148 -4.08 11.81 -32.99
C ILE A 148 -5.07 10.67 -33.25
N HIS A 149 -6.35 10.98 -33.15
CA HIS A 149 -7.44 10.40 -33.94
C HIS A 149 -8.66 11.30 -33.70
N HIS A 150 -8.72 12.38 -34.48
CA HIS A 150 -9.96 13.06 -34.86
C HIS A 150 -10.44 12.45 -36.18
#